data_AF-A0A2S9GMQ4-F1
#
_entry.id   AF-A0A2S9GMQ4-F1
#
_cell.length_a   1.000
_cell.length_b   1.000
_cell.length_c   1.000
_cell.angle_alpha   90.00
_cell.angle_beta   90.00
_cell.angle_gamma   90.00
#
_symmetry.space_group_name_H-M   'P 1'
#
loop_
_entity.id
_entity.type
_entity.pdbx_description
1 polymer ?
#
loop_
_entity_poly.entity_id
_entity_poly.type
_entity_poly.pdbx_seq_one_letter_code
_entity_poly.pdbx_strand_id
1 'polypeptide(L)' 'LPVSVTDDVDAARKLAAEQFAMYGTLPSYRAMLDREGYAGPEDAAIIGDEATVRDRLAELSGAGVDEFVGAVFESSTEGR' A
#
# COMPACT_ATOMS: atom_id res chain seq x y z
N LEU A 1 -1.76 1.45 -6.69
CA LEU A 1 -0.98 1.27 -5.45
C LEU A 1 -1.29 -0.09 -4.85
N PRO A 2 -0.36 -0.71 -4.09
CA PRO A 2 -0.66 -1.89 -3.30
C PRO A 2 -1.82 -1.62 -2.34
N VAL A 3 -2.77 -2.55 -2.25
CA VAL A 3 -3.93 -2.43 -1.35
C VAL A 3 -4.27 -3.79 -0.73
N SER A 4 -4.58 -3.78 0.57
CA SER A 4 -5.02 -4.96 1.31
C SER A 4 -6.08 -4.56 2.33
N VAL A 5 -7.25 -5.21 2.28
CA VAL A 5 -8.31 -5.09 3.29
C VAL A 5 -8.12 -6.23 4.28
N THR A 6 -7.80 -5.93 5.53
CA THR A 6 -7.49 -6.93 6.56
C THR A 6 -7.64 -6.38 7.97
N ASP A 7 -8.00 -7.25 8.91
CA ASP A 7 -7.92 -6.95 10.34
C ASP A 7 -6.49 -7.14 10.90
N ASP A 8 -5.63 -7.90 10.21
CA ASP A 8 -4.24 -8.15 10.61
C ASP A 8 -3.27 -7.22 9.85
N VAL A 9 -3.30 -5.94 10.25
CA VAL A 9 -2.52 -4.86 9.62
C VAL A 9 -1.01 -5.10 9.75
N ASP A 10 -0.55 -5.61 10.89
CA ASP A 10 0.86 -5.90 11.14
C ASP A 10 1.39 -7.00 10.21
N ALA A 11 0.62 -8.09 10.02
CA ALA A 11 1.01 -9.14 9.08
C ALA A 11 1.06 -8.62 7.63
N ALA A 12 0.06 -7.85 7.21
CA ALA A 12 0.03 -7.29 5.87
C ALA A 12 1.14 -6.25 5.62
N ARG A 13 1.50 -5.43 6.62
CA ARG A 13 2.64 -4.50 6.52
C ARG A 13 3.97 -5.25 6.34
N LYS A 14 4.19 -6.31 7.11
CA LYS A 14 5.40 -7.16 6.95
C LYS A 14 5.46 -7.77 5.55
N LEU A 15 4.35 -8.33 5.09
CA LEU A 15 4.27 -8.90 3.75
C LEU A 15 4.53 -7.85 2.66
N ALA A 16 3.99 -6.64 2.81
CA ALA A 16 4.22 -5.55 1.88
C ALA A 16 5.71 -5.16 1.84
N ALA A 17 6.36 -5.05 2.99
CA ALA A 17 7.79 -4.77 3.08
C ALA A 17 8.63 -5.83 2.35
N GLU A 18 8.25 -7.11 2.46
CA GLU A 18 8.93 -8.21 1.77
C GLU A 18 8.65 -8.24 0.26
N GLN A 19 7.38 -8.23 -0.15
CA GLN A 19 7.01 -8.36 -1.56
C GLN A 19 7.41 -7.15 -2.40
N PHE A 20 7.37 -5.96 -1.81
CA PHE A 20 7.70 -4.71 -2.50
C PHE A 20 9.10 -4.20 -2.17
N ALA A 21 9.94 -4.99 -1.47
CA ALA A 21 11.34 -4.64 -1.17
C ALA A 21 12.12 -4.16 -2.40
N MET A 22 11.88 -4.77 -3.57
CA MET A 22 12.51 -4.40 -4.83
C MET A 22 12.19 -2.96 -5.25
N TYR A 23 11.04 -2.41 -4.87
CA TYR A 23 10.71 -1.02 -5.17
C TYR A 23 11.66 -0.06 -4.44
N GLY A 24 12.11 -0.39 -3.23
CA GLY A 24 13.11 0.41 -2.51
C GLY A 24 14.49 0.48 -3.18
N THR A 25 14.81 -0.44 -4.10
CA THR A 25 16.12 -0.51 -4.77
C THR A 25 16.16 0.21 -6.12
N LEU A 26 14.99 0.55 -6.68
CA LEU A 26 14.87 1.27 -7.94
C LEU A 26 15.04 2.78 -7.70
N PRO A 27 16.02 3.46 -8.34
CA PRO A 27 16.34 4.86 -8.05
C PRO A 27 15.14 5.81 -8.14
N SER A 28 14.29 5.64 -9.15
CA SER A 28 13.11 6.48 -9.36
C SER A 28 12.04 6.28 -8.28
N TYR A 29 11.90 5.05 -7.77
CA TYR A 29 10.90 4.72 -6.76
C TYR A 29 11.40 5.12 -5.38
N ARG A 30 12.69 4.91 -5.09
CA ARG A 30 13.31 5.42 -3.86
C ARG A 30 13.23 6.93 -3.75
N ALA A 31 13.47 7.67 -4.83
CA ALA A 31 13.31 9.12 -4.87
C ALA A 31 11.86 9.57 -4.56
N MET A 32 10.86 8.80 -5.00
CA MET A 32 9.46 9.06 -4.67
C MET A 32 9.18 8.78 -3.18
N LEU A 33 9.66 7.67 -2.63
CA LEU A 33 9.52 7.35 -1.20
C LEU A 33 10.17 8.42 -0.30
N ASP A 34 11.38 8.87 -0.63
CA ASP A 34 12.07 9.93 0.12
C ASP A 34 11.30 11.26 0.10
N ARG A 35 10.69 11.60 -1.05
CA ARG A 35 9.90 12.84 -1.19
C ARG A 35 8.65 12.83 -0.29
N GLU A 36 8.01 11.69 -0.15
CA GLU A 36 6.79 11.53 0.66
C GLU A 36 7.11 11.23 2.14
N GLY A 37 8.39 11.08 2.49
CA GLY A 37 8.84 10.83 3.87
C GLY A 37 8.68 9.37 4.32
N TYR A 38 8.56 8.44 3.38
CA TYR A 38 8.32 7.02 3.64
C TYR A 38 9.61 6.27 3.94
N ALA A 39 9.58 5.45 5.00
CA ALA A 39 10.72 4.65 5.40
C ALA A 39 10.89 3.46 4.44
N GLY A 40 9.78 2.87 4.00
CA GLY A 40 9.76 1.73 3.10
C GLY A 40 8.56 1.70 2.15
N PRO A 41 8.52 0.74 1.23
CA PRO A 41 7.41 0.57 0.30
C PRO A 41 6.09 0.21 0.99
N GLU A 42 6.12 -0.35 2.19
CA GLU A 42 4.95 -0.64 3.01
C GLU A 42 4.19 0.62 3.45
N ASP A 43 4.86 1.78 3.56
CA ASP A 43 4.22 3.05 3.91
C ASP A 43 3.42 3.63 2.73
N ALA A 44 3.74 3.22 1.49
CA ALA A 44 2.98 3.59 0.30
C ALA A 44 1.78 2.66 0.03
N ALA A 45 1.68 1.53 0.74
CA ALA A 45 0.59 0.58 0.62
C ALA A 45 -0.64 1.04 1.41
N ILE A 46 -1.84 0.81 0.87
CA ILE A 46 -3.10 1.08 1.57
C ILE A 46 -3.51 -0.21 2.31
N ILE A 47 -3.36 -0.22 3.64
CA ILE A 47 -3.57 -1.42 4.47
C ILE A 47 -4.49 -1.05 5.65
N GLY A 48 -5.54 -1.81 5.85
CA GLY A 48 -6.46 -1.63 6.98
C GLY A 48 -7.77 -2.38 6.79
N ASP A 49 -8.70 -2.18 7.73
CA ASP A 49 -10.07 -2.63 7.58
C ASP A 49 -10.80 -1.87 6.44
N GLU A 50 -12.02 -2.31 6.10
CA GLU A 50 -12.81 -1.71 5.01
C GLU A 50 -13.04 -0.20 5.17
N ALA A 51 -13.26 0.29 6.39
CA ALA A 51 -13.46 1.71 6.64
C ALA A 51 -12.16 2.48 6.46
N THR A 52 -11.04 1.96 6.98
CA THR A 52 -9.71 2.55 6.79
C THR A 52 -9.35 2.63 5.30
N VAL A 53 -9.51 1.54 4.54
CA VAL A 53 -9.20 1.53 3.11
C VAL A 53 -10.11 2.48 2.33
N ARG A 54 -11.40 2.52 2.66
CA ARG A 54 -12.35 3.47 2.04
C ARG A 54 -11.96 4.92 2.29
N ASP A 55 -11.58 5.27 3.51
CA ASP A 55 -11.17 6.63 3.87
C ASP A 55 -9.95 7.07 3.05
N ARG A 56 -8.93 6.21 2.96
CA ARG A 56 -7.74 6.47 2.14
C ARG A 56 -8.05 6.63 0.65
N LEU A 57 -8.97 5.84 0.11
CA LEU A 57 -9.41 5.99 -1.28
C LEU A 57 -10.20 7.29 -1.48
N ALA A 58 -10.99 7.71 -0.50
CA ALA A 58 -11.69 8.99 -0.54
C ALA A 58 -10.73 10.18 -0.50
N GLU A 59 -9.65 10.11 0.29
CA GLU A 59 -8.59 11.12 0.28
C GLU A 59 -7.93 11.24 -1.11
N LEU A 60 -7.62 10.12 -1.75
CA LEU A 60 -7.08 10.10 -3.12
C LEU A 60 -8.05 10.74 -4.12
N SER A 61 -9.33 10.39 -4.03
CA SER A 61 -10.37 11.00 -4.86
C SER A 61 -10.48 12.51 -4.62
N GLY A 62 -10.43 12.95 -3.35
CA GLY A 62 -10.42 14.36 -2.97
C GLY A 62 -9.19 15.14 -3.46
N ALA A 63 -8.06 14.44 -3.67
CA ALA A 63 -6.86 14.99 -4.29
C ALA A 63 -6.94 15.08 -5.84
N GLY A 64 -8.06 14.65 -6.44
CA GLY A 64 -8.30 14.71 -7.88
C GLY A 64 -7.97 13.42 -8.64
N VAL A 65 -7.85 12.28 -7.96
CA VAL A 65 -7.68 10.97 -8.62
C VAL A 65 -9.03 10.51 -9.18
N ASP A 66 -9.14 10.42 -10.50
CA ASP A 66 -10.32 9.87 -11.19
C ASP A 66 -10.27 8.33 -11.31
N GLU A 67 -9.07 7.75 -11.44
CA GLU A 67 -8.88 6.31 -11.57
C GLU A 67 -7.81 5.80 -10.60
N PHE A 68 -8.18 4.78 -9.81
CA PHE A 68 -7.27 4.09 -8.91
C PHE A 68 -7.03 2.65 -9.37
N VAL A 69 -5.78 2.33 -9.70
CA VAL A 69 -5.37 0.96 -10.03
C VAL A 69 -4.82 0.28 -8.78
N GLY A 70 -5.62 -0.60 -8.18
CA GLY A 70 -5.25 -1.38 -6.99
C GLY A 70 -4.46 -2.65 -7.32
N ALA A 71 -3.25 -2.78 -6.81
CA ALA A 71 -2.52 -4.04 -6.79
C ALA A 71 -2.90 -4.80 -5.51
N VAL A 72 -3.91 -5.66 -5.61
CA VAL A 72 -4.46 -6.38 -4.45
C VAL A 72 -3.45 -7.41 -3.96
N PHE A 73 -3.23 -7.45 -2.65
CA PHE A 73 -2.43 -8.47 -1.98
C PHE A 73 -3.07 -8.90 -0.66
N GLU A 74 -2.78 -10.12 -0.23
CA GLU A 74 -3.35 -10.73 0.97
C GLU A 74 -2.25 -11.49 1.71
N SER A 75 -2.25 -11.40 3.05
CA SER A 75 -1.37 -12.20 3.92
C SER A 75 -1.95 -13.55 4.29
N SER A 76 -3.27 -13.71 4.18
CA SER A 76 -3.99 -14.95 4.40
C SER A 76 -3.92 -15.86 3.16
N THR A 77 -3.98 -17.17 3.41
CA THR A 77 -3.92 -18.21 2.36
C THR A 77 -5.29 -18.48 1.73
N GLU A 78 -6.38 -17.96 2.32
CA GLU A 78 -7.75 -18.27 1.92
C GLU A 78 -8.14 -17.67 0.55
N GLY A 79 -7.42 -16.65 0.06
CA GLY A 79 -7.66 -16.01 -1.24
C GLY A 79 -6.87 -16.53 -2.45
N ARG A 80 -6.11 -17.64 -2.37
CA ARG A 80 -5.33 -18.19 -3.50
C ARG A 80 -5.97 -19.41 -4.16
#